data_AF-A0A7V9WKK1-F1
#
_entry.id   AF-A0A7V9WKK1-F1
#
_cell.length_a   1.000
_cell.length_b   1.000
_cell.length_c   1.000
_cell.angle_alpha   90.00
_cell.angle_beta   90.00
_cell.angle_gamma   90.00
#
_symmetry.space_group_name_H-M   'P 1'
#
loop_
_entity.id
_entity.type
_entity.pdbx_description
1 polymer ?
#
loop_
_entity_poly.entity_id
_entity_poly.type
_entity_poly.pdbx_seq_one_letter_code
_entity_poly.pdbx_strand_id
1 'polypeptide(L)'
;MPSTRTLTTAFALSRLLFGVGLIAAPNKLSARWIGEDGERGPVQVIIRGLGARDIALSAGALACLRNDDQLAIWLAGAIVADLTDVASIFAPPASQLPDNARLGTVLLGGGAAAAGAALLSRVKG
;
A
#
# COMPACT_ATOMS: atom_id res chain seq x y z
N MET A 1 25.91 3.94 -3.16
CA MET A 1 24.43 3.84 -3.30
C MET A 1 23.93 2.80 -2.29
N PRO A 2 22.78 3.01 -1.63
CA PRO A 2 22.23 2.03 -0.69
C PRO A 2 21.93 0.70 -1.39
N SER A 3 22.14 -0.42 -0.68
CA SER A 3 21.90 -1.75 -1.22
C SER A 3 20.42 -2.00 -1.51
N THR A 4 20.09 -2.89 -2.46
CA THR A 4 18.71 -3.31 -2.74
C THR A 4 18.02 -3.78 -1.46
N ARG A 5 18.71 -4.57 -0.62
CA ARG A 5 18.17 -5.02 0.68
C ARG A 5 17.82 -3.87 1.61
N THR A 6 18.68 -2.85 1.72
CA THR A 6 18.41 -1.67 2.56
C THR A 6 17.18 -0.91 2.07
N LEU A 7 17.07 -0.71 0.75
CA LEU A 7 15.93 -0.01 0.14
C LEU A 7 14.63 -0.82 0.30
N THR A 8 14.67 -2.13 0.06
CA THR A 8 13.53 -3.02 0.26
C THR A 8 13.09 -3.06 1.72
N THR A 9 14.03 -3.05 2.66
CA THR A 9 13.72 -2.99 4.10
C THR A 9 13.02 -1.68 4.44
N ALA A 10 13.53 -0.55 3.98
CA ALA A 10 12.90 0.75 4.21
C ALA A 10 11.50 0.83 3.59
N PHE A 11 11.33 0.32 2.37
CA PHE A 11 10.04 0.24 1.68
C PHE A 11 9.03 -0.66 2.42
N ALA A 12 9.45 -1.85 2.84
CA ALA A 12 8.55 -2.76 3.56
C ALA A 12 8.20 -2.22 4.95
N LEU A 13 9.14 -1.60 5.67
CA LEU A 13 8.85 -0.98 6.97
C LEU A 13 7.91 0.22 6.85
N SER A 14 8.05 1.07 5.84
CA SER A 14 7.15 2.22 5.66
C SER A 14 5.71 1.76 5.40
N ARG A 15 5.53 0.74 4.55
CA ARG A 15 4.22 0.12 4.31
C ARG A 15 3.65 -0.59 5.53
N LEU A 16 4.48 -1.31 6.28
CA LEU A 16 4.08 -1.95 7.52
C LEU A 16 3.53 -0.92 8.50
N LEU A 17 4.25 0.19 8.69
CA LEU A 17 3.82 1.29 9.56
C LEU A 17 2.53 1.94 9.07
N PHE A 18 2.37 2.10 7.74
CA PHE A 18 1.13 2.58 7.15
C PHE A 18 -0.05 1.63 7.46
N GLY A 19 0.13 0.32 7.27
CA GLY A 19 -0.87 -0.69 7.59
C GLY A 19 -1.24 -0.74 9.08
N VAL A 20 -0.26 -0.59 9.97
CA VAL A 20 -0.50 -0.42 11.42
C VAL A 20 -1.34 0.84 11.68
N GLY A 21 -1.04 1.95 11.00
CA GLY A 21 -1.83 3.17 11.06
C GLY A 21 -3.29 2.97 10.67
N LEU A 22 -3.55 2.23 9.58
CA LEU A 22 -4.91 1.88 9.13
C LEU A 22 -5.66 1.04 10.17
N ILE A 23 -4.97 0.20 10.94
CA ILE A 23 -5.61 -0.59 12.01
C ILE A 23 -5.86 0.24 13.27
N ALA A 24 -4.87 1.00 13.70
CA ALA A 24 -4.88 1.73 14.97
C ALA A 24 -5.73 3.00 14.91
N ALA A 25 -5.77 3.68 13.77
CA ALA A 25 -6.48 4.95 13.59
C ALA A 25 -7.26 5.02 12.26
N PRO A 26 -8.17 4.05 11.97
CA PRO A 26 -8.84 3.95 10.68
C PRO A 26 -9.59 5.23 10.34
N ASN A 27 -10.33 5.82 11.28
CA ASN A 27 -11.11 7.05 11.05
C ASN A 27 -10.28 8.22 10.51
N LYS A 28 -9.07 8.42 11.05
CA LYS A 28 -8.23 9.56 10.65
C LYS A 28 -7.74 9.42 9.21
N LEU A 29 -7.49 8.19 8.78
CA LEU A 29 -6.96 7.89 7.44
C LEU A 29 -8.10 7.73 6.43
N SER A 30 -9.20 7.09 6.81
CA SER A 30 -10.38 6.89 5.96
C SER A 30 -11.10 8.19 5.67
N ALA A 31 -11.25 9.11 6.63
CA ALA A 31 -11.95 10.39 6.40
C ALA A 31 -11.25 11.25 5.32
N ARG A 32 -9.91 11.23 5.28
CA ARG A 32 -9.13 11.96 4.26
C ARG A 32 -9.20 11.31 2.86
N TRP A 33 -9.62 10.06 2.80
CA TRP A 33 -9.60 9.25 1.58
C TRP A 33 -11.00 9.03 0.99
N ILE A 34 -11.99 8.82 1.86
CA ILE A 34 -13.37 8.41 1.54
C ILE A 34 -14.38 9.52 1.92
N GLY A 35 -13.96 10.55 2.66
CA GLY A 35 -14.85 11.59 3.16
C GLY A 35 -15.68 11.12 4.36
N GLU A 36 -16.87 11.68 4.55
CA GLU A 36 -17.74 11.41 5.71
C GLU A 36 -18.10 9.92 5.85
N ASP A 37 -18.26 9.19 4.74
CA ASP A 37 -18.50 7.75 4.76
C ASP A 37 -17.34 6.97 5.40
N GLY A 38 -16.13 7.52 5.39
CA GLY A 38 -14.95 6.95 6.02
C GLY A 38 -15.08 6.75 7.53
N GLU A 39 -15.95 7.51 8.19
CA GLU A 39 -16.15 7.44 9.65
C GLU A 39 -17.08 6.31 10.06
N ARG A 40 -17.81 5.72 9.10
CA ARG A 40 -18.82 4.69 9.36
C ARG A 40 -18.18 3.38 9.79
N GLY A 41 -18.73 2.76 10.84
CA GLY A 41 -18.24 1.48 11.39
C GLY A 41 -17.94 0.39 10.35
N PRO A 42 -18.85 0.11 9.38
CA PRO A 42 -18.57 -0.87 8.33
C PRO A 42 -17.35 -0.53 7.46
N VAL A 43 -17.15 0.75 7.12
CA VAL A 43 -15.97 1.19 6.34
C VAL A 43 -14.71 0.99 7.16
N GLN A 44 -14.73 1.27 8.46
CA GLN A 44 -13.55 1.05 9.30
C GLN A 44 -13.14 -0.43 9.40
N VAL A 45 -14.07 -1.39 9.27
CA VAL A 45 -13.74 -2.83 9.20
C VAL A 45 -12.94 -3.11 7.92
N ILE A 46 -13.37 -2.55 6.79
CA ILE A 46 -12.68 -2.68 5.50
C ILE A 46 -11.27 -2.06 5.58
N ILE A 47 -11.15 -0.86 6.17
CA ILE A 47 -9.87 -0.16 6.34
C ILE A 47 -8.89 -0.96 7.20
N ARG A 48 -9.36 -1.59 8.29
CA ARG A 48 -8.54 -2.51 9.10
C ARG A 48 -8.08 -3.72 8.29
N GLY A 49 -8.94 -4.27 7.43
CA GLY A 49 -8.60 -5.34 6.50
C GLY A 49 -7.49 -4.94 5.52
N LEU A 50 -7.57 -3.73 4.94
CA LEU A 50 -6.50 -3.18 4.10
C LEU A 50 -5.19 -3.01 4.88
N GLY A 51 -5.27 -2.52 6.13
CA GLY A 51 -4.10 -2.44 7.00
C GLY A 51 -3.46 -3.79 7.27
N ALA A 52 -4.26 -4.82 7.53
CA ALA A 52 -3.78 -6.19 7.73
C ALA A 52 -3.11 -6.76 6.46
N ARG A 53 -3.66 -6.47 5.26
CA ARG A 53 -3.05 -6.82 3.96
C ARG A 53 -1.66 -6.22 3.83
N ASP A 54 -1.51 -4.93 4.13
CA ASP A 54 -0.22 -4.25 4.02
C ASP A 54 0.81 -4.78 5.01
N ILE A 55 0.39 -5.11 6.23
CA ILE A 55 1.26 -5.77 7.21
C ILE A 55 1.71 -7.13 6.70
N ALA A 56 0.80 -7.96 6.17
CA ALA A 56 1.13 -9.29 5.67
C ALA A 56 2.11 -9.25 4.48
N LEU A 57 1.85 -8.39 3.49
CA LEU A 57 2.72 -8.19 2.34
C LEU A 57 4.13 -7.72 2.77
N SER A 58 4.18 -6.77 3.72
CA SER A 58 5.43 -6.23 4.23
C SER A 58 6.21 -7.26 5.05
N ALA A 59 5.53 -8.01 5.92
CA ALA A 59 6.14 -9.07 6.72
C ALA A 59 6.70 -10.18 5.84
N GLY A 60 5.97 -10.59 4.80
CA GLY A 60 6.43 -11.55 3.81
C GLY A 60 7.68 -11.07 3.07
N ALA A 61 7.69 -9.83 2.58
CA ALA A 61 8.87 -9.25 1.94
C ALA A 61 10.09 -9.19 2.90
N LEU A 62 9.88 -8.79 4.16
CA LEU A 62 10.94 -8.74 5.18
C LEU A 62 11.49 -10.13 5.51
N ALA A 63 10.63 -11.14 5.60
CA ALA A 63 11.03 -12.53 5.85
C ALA A 63 11.87 -13.10 4.70
N CYS A 64 11.62 -12.65 3.47
CA CYS A 64 12.28 -13.13 2.26
C CYS A 64 13.49 -12.29 1.81
N LEU A 65 14.00 -11.33 2.61
CA LEU A 65 15.14 -10.46 2.21
C LEU A 65 16.44 -11.18 1.81
N ARG A 66 16.56 -12.48 2.10
CA ARG A 66 17.70 -13.34 1.75
C ARG A 66 17.39 -14.37 0.65
N ASN A 67 16.17 -14.37 0.13
CA ASN A 67 15.71 -15.27 -0.92
C ASN A 67 15.02 -14.44 -2.02
N ASP A 68 15.76 -14.19 -3.10
CA ASP A 68 15.35 -13.25 -4.15
C ASP A 68 14.09 -13.72 -4.91
N ASP A 69 13.95 -15.03 -5.17
CA ASP A 69 12.77 -15.59 -5.82
C ASP A 69 11.50 -15.39 -4.99
N GLN A 70 11.58 -15.66 -3.68
CA GLN A 70 10.44 -15.44 -2.79
C GLN A 70 10.17 -13.95 -2.55
N LEU A 71 11.22 -13.14 -2.44
CA LEU A 71 11.10 -11.69 -2.30
C LEU A 71 10.39 -11.09 -3.52
N ALA A 72 10.70 -11.56 -4.72
CA ALA A 72 10.07 -11.12 -5.96
C ALA A 72 8.55 -11.36 -5.95
N ILE A 73 8.07 -12.47 -5.38
CA ILE A 73 6.64 -12.78 -5.26
C ILE A 73 5.95 -11.77 -4.33
N TRP A 74 6.54 -11.47 -3.17
CA TRP A 74 5.96 -10.50 -2.22
C TRP A 74 5.95 -9.07 -2.77
N LEU A 75 7.02 -8.66 -3.47
CA LEU A 75 7.06 -7.37 -4.15
C LEU A 75 6.01 -7.29 -5.27
N ALA A 76 5.86 -8.35 -6.07
CA ALA A 76 4.82 -8.41 -7.09
C ALA A 76 3.41 -8.32 -6.49
N GLY A 77 3.15 -9.02 -5.38
CA GLY A 77 1.90 -8.92 -4.64
C GLY A 77 1.60 -7.50 -4.14
N ALA A 78 2.62 -6.81 -3.62
CA ALA A 78 2.49 -5.41 -3.19
C ALA A 78 2.18 -4.47 -4.36
N ILE A 79 2.87 -4.63 -5.49
CA ILE A 79 2.62 -3.85 -6.71
C ILE A 79 1.18 -4.05 -7.19
N VAL A 80 0.70 -5.30 -7.23
CA VAL A 80 -0.68 -5.61 -7.64
C VAL A 80 -1.69 -4.96 -6.69
N ALA A 81 -1.46 -5.04 -5.38
CA ALA A 81 -2.33 -4.39 -4.39
C ALA A 81 -2.40 -2.86 -4.61
N ASP A 82 -1.25 -2.20 -4.79
CA ASP A 82 -1.19 -0.76 -4.98
C ASP A 82 -1.84 -0.30 -6.29
N LEU A 83 -1.61 -1.03 -7.38
CA LEU A 83 -2.27 -0.76 -8.66
C LEU A 83 -3.79 -0.99 -8.59
N THR A 84 -4.23 -1.96 -7.78
CA THR A 84 -5.66 -2.20 -7.54
C THR A 84 -6.28 -1.01 -6.83
N ASP A 85 -5.64 -0.48 -5.79
CA ASP A 85 -6.12 0.70 -5.06
C ASP A 85 -6.21 1.92 -6.00
N VAL A 86 -5.21 2.11 -6.87
CA VAL A 86 -5.23 3.16 -7.91
C VAL A 86 -6.34 2.93 -8.93
N ALA A 87 -6.58 1.70 -9.39
CA ALA A 87 -7.65 1.43 -10.34
C ALA A 87 -9.03 1.65 -9.70
N SER A 88 -9.22 1.24 -8.44
CA SER A 88 -10.48 1.34 -7.72
C SER A 88 -10.94 2.78 -7.48
N ILE A 89 -10.02 3.75 -7.32
CA ILE A 89 -10.40 5.15 -7.11
C ILE A 89 -11.06 5.80 -8.35
N PHE A 90 -10.92 5.18 -9.52
CA PHE A 90 -11.54 5.63 -10.77
C PHE A 90 -12.86 4.92 -11.09
N ALA A 91 -13.26 3.89 -10.31
CA ALA A 91 -14.52 3.20 -10.51
C ALA A 91 -15.76 4.08 -10.24
N PRO A 92 -15.81 4.89 -9.16
CA PRO A 92 -16.94 5.80 -8.95
C PRO A 92 -16.76 7.15 -9.68
N PRO A 93 -17.86 7.88 -9.96
CA PRO A 93 -17.81 9.26 -10.44
C PRO A 93 -17.00 10.18 -9.53
N ALA A 94 -16.28 11.14 -10.10
CA ALA A 94 -15.43 12.07 -9.34
C ALA A 94 -16.20 12.87 -8.29
N SER A 95 -17.46 13.22 -8.59
CA SER A 95 -18.36 13.97 -7.69
C SER A 95 -18.77 13.20 -6.42
N GLN A 96 -18.50 11.89 -6.36
CA GLN A 96 -18.77 11.06 -5.18
C GLN A 96 -17.54 10.87 -4.29
N LEU A 97 -16.42 11.52 -4.62
CA LEU A 97 -15.17 11.42 -3.87
C LEU A 97 -14.72 12.81 -3.38
N PRO A 98 -13.95 12.88 -2.28
CA PRO A 98 -13.24 14.10 -1.92
C PRO A 98 -12.32 14.58 -3.05
N ASP A 99 -12.18 15.89 -3.24
CA ASP A 99 -11.42 16.51 -4.34
C ASP A 99 -9.96 16.01 -4.43
N ASN A 100 -9.36 15.70 -3.28
CA ASN A 100 -7.98 15.23 -3.19
C ASN A 100 -7.84 13.70 -3.23
N ALA A 101 -8.93 12.93 -3.21
CA ALA A 101 -8.88 11.48 -3.05
C ALA A 101 -8.17 10.78 -4.22
N ARG A 102 -8.48 11.18 -5.47
CA ARG A 102 -7.86 10.62 -6.67
C ARG A 102 -6.36 10.93 -6.73
N LEU A 103 -6.00 12.20 -6.59
CA LEU A 103 -4.60 12.62 -6.62
C LEU A 103 -3.80 11.96 -5.47
N GLY A 104 -4.35 11.96 -4.26
CA GLY A 104 -3.73 11.32 -3.10
C GLY A 104 -3.52 9.81 -3.31
N THR A 105 -4.52 9.10 -3.84
CA THR A 105 -4.42 7.67 -4.13
C THR A 105 -3.40 7.38 -5.24
N VAL A 106 -3.39 8.16 -6.31
CA VAL A 106 -2.41 8.01 -7.40
C VAL A 106 -0.99 8.28 -6.92
N LEU A 107 -0.77 9.32 -6.12
CA LEU A 107 0.56 9.64 -5.59
C LEU A 107 1.05 8.56 -4.62
N LEU A 108 0.20 8.12 -3.70
CA LEU A 108 0.59 7.13 -2.70
C LEU A 108 0.68 5.72 -3.29
N GLY A 109 -0.40 5.23 -3.88
CA GLY A 109 -0.48 3.89 -4.48
C GLY A 109 0.38 3.78 -5.73
N GLY A 110 0.28 4.72 -6.67
CA GLY A 110 1.10 4.72 -7.89
C GLY A 110 2.58 4.90 -7.59
N GLY A 111 2.93 5.78 -6.64
CA GLY A 111 4.31 5.94 -6.17
C GLY A 111 4.86 4.68 -5.50
N ALA A 112 4.07 4.02 -4.65
CA ALA A 112 4.45 2.77 -4.01
C ALA A 112 4.61 1.63 -5.02
N ALA A 113 3.71 1.53 -6.01
CA ALA A 113 3.79 0.54 -7.08
C ALA A 113 5.05 0.75 -7.94
N ALA A 114 5.36 2.00 -8.30
CA ALA A 114 6.57 2.34 -9.04
C ALA A 114 7.85 2.02 -8.24
N ALA A 115 7.87 2.34 -6.94
CA ALA A 115 8.97 1.99 -6.05
C ALA A 115 9.14 0.46 -5.94
N GLY A 116 8.05 -0.27 -5.75
CA GLY A 116 8.04 -1.73 -5.72
C GLY A 116 8.57 -2.35 -7.02
N ALA A 117 8.14 -1.83 -8.18
CA ALA A 117 8.61 -2.29 -9.49
C ALA A 117 10.12 -2.02 -9.69
N ALA A 118 10.60 -0.86 -9.23
CA ALA A 118 12.03 -0.52 -9.27
C ALA A 118 12.88 -1.38 -8.32
N LEU A 119 12.31 -1.87 -7.21
CA LEU A 119 12.97 -2.84 -6.33
C LEU A 119 12.95 -4.24 -6.95
N LEU A 120 11.81 -4.65 -7.49
CA LEU A 120 11.63 -5.95 -8.13
C LEU A 120 12.60 -6.16 -9.30
N SER A 121 12.84 -5.12 -10.11
CA SER A 121 13.80 -5.19 -11.21
C SER A 121 15.24 -5.41 -10.75
N ARG A 122 15.59 -4.97 -9.54
CA ARG A 122 16.92 -5.16 -8.93
C ARG A 122 17.09 -6.50 -8.21
N VAL A 123 16.01 -7.22 -7.97
CA VAL A 123 16.01 -8.56 -7.37
C VAL A 123 16.12 -9.63 -8.46
N LYS A 124 15.62 -9.33 -9.67
CA LYS A 124 15.68 -10.23 -10.84
C LYS A 124 16.91 -10.04 -11.74
N GLY A 125 17.66 -8.96 -11.57
CA GLY A 125 18.85 -8.63 -12.37
C GLY A 125 20.13 -8.79 -11.58
#